data_AF-A0A931IGV4-F1
#
_entry.id   AF-A0A931IGV4-F1
#
_cell.length_a   1.000
_cell.length_b   1.000
_cell.length_c   1.000
_cell.angle_alpha   90.00
_cell.angle_beta   90.00
_cell.angle_gamma   90.00
#
_symmetry.space_group_name_H-M   'P 1'
#
loop_
_entity.id
_entity.type
_entity.pdbx_description
1 polymer ?
#
loop_
_entity_poly.entity_id
_entity_poly.type
_entity_poly.pdbx_seq_one_letter_code
_entity_poly.pdbx_strand_id
1 'polypeptide(L)'
;MAVHASVSKDALYRRYESRADLLLAALTVPVASLDFEHHASLRELLTAVALQTLAEWSEPEGTIAFRLLVEATANPEIRDIYYDKLQGPHTRNWLSWIEEAIARGVLTGIEPRAFLDALLGGLMMRVMTTPPERRRHMAAHSETYVRELIDLLLTGAGYRFDARS
;
A
#
# COMPACT_ATOMS: atom_id res chain seq x y z
N MET A 1 -29.63 -7.44 22.50
CA MET A 1 -28.40 -7.87 23.20
C MET A 1 -27.47 -8.46 22.16
N ALA A 2 -26.30 -7.84 21.99
CA ALA A 2 -25.34 -8.14 20.93
C ALA A 2 -24.60 -9.46 21.21
N VAL A 3 -24.56 -10.36 20.22
CA VAL A 3 -23.62 -11.47 20.22
C VAL A 3 -22.36 -10.97 19.53
N HIS A 4 -21.35 -10.60 20.32
CA HIS A 4 -19.98 -10.49 19.85
C HIS A 4 -19.51 -11.88 19.41
N ALA A 5 -19.68 -12.20 18.13
CA ALA A 5 -19.00 -13.34 17.53
C ALA A 5 -17.52 -13.00 17.48
N SER A 6 -16.80 -13.41 18.53
CA SER A 6 -15.36 -13.59 18.52
C SER A 6 -15.05 -14.61 17.44
N VAL A 7 -14.79 -14.14 16.22
CA VAL A 7 -14.24 -14.96 15.14
C VAL A 7 -12.86 -15.41 15.64
N SER A 8 -12.81 -16.63 16.18
CA SER A 8 -11.65 -17.14 16.90
C SER A 8 -10.44 -17.18 15.96
N LYS A 9 -9.25 -16.91 16.53
CA LYS A 9 -7.93 -17.02 15.90
C LYS A 9 -7.81 -18.27 15.00
N ASP A 10 -8.43 -19.38 15.38
CA ASP A 10 -8.48 -20.65 14.65
C ASP A 10 -9.13 -20.60 13.25
N ALA A 11 -10.03 -19.65 12.99
CA ALA A 11 -10.63 -19.49 11.67
C ALA A 11 -9.66 -18.86 10.66
N LEU A 12 -8.71 -18.03 11.13
CA LEU A 12 -7.67 -17.43 10.30
C LEU A 12 -6.57 -18.44 9.96
N TYR A 13 -6.22 -19.30 10.93
CA TYR A 13 -5.25 -20.40 10.76
C TYR A 13 -5.77 -21.51 9.84
N ARG A 14 -7.09 -21.67 9.63
CA ARG A 14 -7.64 -22.79 8.84
C ARG A 14 -7.40 -22.72 7.33
N ARG A 15 -7.00 -21.57 6.79
CA ARG A 15 -6.72 -21.38 5.35
C ARG A 15 -5.26 -21.65 4.97
N TYR A 16 -4.35 -21.73 5.95
CA TYR A 16 -2.91 -21.97 5.75
C TYR A 16 -2.47 -23.04 6.74
N GLU A 17 -1.94 -24.17 6.25
CA GLU A 17 -1.66 -25.37 7.07
C GLU A 17 -0.70 -25.10 8.24
N SER A 18 0.06 -23.99 8.22
CA SER A 18 0.89 -23.53 9.33
C SER A 18 1.10 -22.01 9.37
N ARG A 19 1.59 -21.50 10.51
CA ARG A 19 2.08 -20.12 10.69
C ARG A 19 3.23 -19.79 9.71
N ALA A 20 3.99 -20.80 9.25
CA ALA A 20 5.04 -20.65 8.25
C ALA A 20 4.49 -20.48 6.83
N ASP A 21 3.36 -21.09 6.48
CA ASP A 21 2.71 -20.92 5.17
C ASP A 21 2.12 -19.53 5.00
N LEU A 22 1.65 -18.94 6.10
CA LEU A 22 1.19 -17.55 6.15
C LEU A 22 2.36 -16.57 5.98
N LEU A 23 3.53 -16.88 6.54
CA LEU A 23 4.78 -16.13 6.35
C LEU A 23 5.32 -16.27 4.91
N LEU A 24 5.26 -17.47 4.32
CA LEU A 24 5.62 -17.73 2.92
C LEU A 24 4.71 -16.99 1.93
N ALA A 25 3.40 -16.98 2.18
CA ALA A 25 2.44 -16.24 1.35
C ALA A 25 2.64 -14.71 1.44
N ALA A 26 3.10 -14.20 2.57
CA ALA A 26 3.47 -12.79 2.70
C ALA A 26 4.77 -12.45 1.93
N LEU A 27 5.74 -13.37 1.90
CA LEU A 27 6.98 -13.22 1.12
C LEU A 27 6.76 -13.30 -0.40
N THR A 28 5.60 -13.79 -0.87
CA THR A 28 5.25 -13.84 -2.29
C THR A 28 4.61 -12.55 -2.83
N VAL A 29 4.36 -11.53 -2.00
CA VAL A 29 3.88 -10.23 -2.51
C VAL A 29 5.05 -9.60 -3.28
N PRO A 30 4.95 -9.43 -4.61
CA PRO A 30 6.05 -8.86 -5.38
C PRO A 30 6.33 -7.43 -4.91
N VAL A 31 7.61 -7.06 -4.80
CA VAL A 31 7.95 -5.63 -4.71
C VAL A 31 7.60 -5.01 -6.05
N ALA A 32 6.78 -3.95 -6.05
CA ALA A 32 6.47 -3.21 -7.27
C ALA A 32 7.80 -2.74 -7.92
N SER A 33 8.12 -3.38 -9.04
CA SER A 33 9.29 -3.12 -9.86
C SER A 33 8.84 -2.25 -11.02
N LEU A 34 8.74 -0.94 -10.79
CA LEU A 34 8.51 0.01 -11.86
C LEU A 34 9.73 0.89 -12.03
N ASP A 35 10.15 1.03 -13.27
CA ASP A 35 11.31 1.80 -13.66
C ASP A 35 10.88 3.25 -13.93
N PHE A 36 11.56 4.20 -13.31
CA PHE A 36 11.23 5.63 -13.41
C PHE A 36 11.30 6.14 -14.86
N GLU A 37 12.17 5.53 -15.68
CA GLU A 37 12.47 5.95 -17.06
C GLU A 37 11.27 5.91 -18.02
N HIS A 38 10.20 5.18 -17.68
CA HIS A 38 9.03 5.00 -18.57
C HIS A 38 7.87 5.97 -18.31
N HIS A 39 8.00 6.89 -17.34
CA HIS A 39 6.91 7.79 -16.95
C HIS A 39 7.25 9.25 -17.23
N ALA A 40 6.32 10.00 -17.83
CA ALA A 40 6.57 11.40 -18.21
C ALA A 40 6.47 12.38 -17.03
N SER A 41 5.89 11.96 -15.90
CA SER A 41 5.82 12.77 -14.67
C SER A 41 5.75 11.92 -13.40
N LEU A 42 6.09 12.53 -12.26
CA LEU A 42 5.91 11.93 -10.93
C LEU A 42 4.44 11.51 -10.70
N ARG A 43 3.48 12.33 -11.16
CA ARG A 43 2.05 12.02 -11.06
C ARG A 43 1.69 10.73 -11.77
N GLU A 44 2.18 10.52 -12.99
CA GLU A 44 1.92 9.30 -13.77
C GLU A 44 2.55 8.08 -13.14
N LEU A 45 3.80 8.20 -12.69
CA LEU A 45 4.51 7.13 -11.99
C LEU A 45 3.73 6.72 -10.73
N LEU A 46 3.44 7.66 -9.83
CA LEU A 46 2.75 7.35 -8.58
C LEU A 46 1.35 6.79 -8.82
N THR A 47 0.63 7.27 -9.85
CA THR A 47 -0.67 6.73 -10.25
C THR A 47 -0.54 5.28 -10.70
N ALA A 48 0.43 4.98 -11.58
CA ALA A 48 0.64 3.63 -12.10
C ALA A 48 1.01 2.64 -10.99
N VAL A 49 1.92 3.03 -10.10
CA VAL A 49 2.35 2.18 -8.98
C VAL A 49 1.19 1.99 -7.99
N ALA A 50 0.43 3.05 -7.68
CA ALA A 50 -0.70 2.97 -6.75
C ALA A 50 -1.81 2.04 -7.27
N LEU A 51 -2.08 2.05 -8.58
CA LEU A 51 -3.03 1.12 -9.20
C LEU A 51 -2.58 -0.33 -9.07
N GLN A 52 -1.29 -0.61 -9.31
CA GLN A 52 -0.73 -1.95 -9.14
C GLN A 52 -0.79 -2.40 -7.68
N THR A 53 -0.36 -1.56 -6.75
CA THR A 53 -0.43 -1.84 -5.30
C THR A 53 -1.87 -2.10 -4.85
N LEU A 54 -2.84 -1.32 -5.33
CA LEU A 54 -4.24 -1.50 -4.96
C LEU A 54 -4.82 -2.80 -5.55
N ALA A 55 -4.43 -3.18 -6.77
CA ALA A 55 -4.79 -4.46 -7.37
C ALA A 55 -4.22 -5.63 -6.57
N GLU A 56 -2.93 -5.59 -6.24
CA GLU A 56 -2.25 -6.61 -5.43
C GLU A 56 -2.90 -6.77 -4.05
N TRP A 57 -3.14 -5.67 -3.34
CA TRP A 57 -3.76 -5.70 -2.02
C TRP A 57 -5.25 -6.11 -2.04
N SER A 58 -5.89 -6.02 -3.21
CA SER A 58 -7.28 -6.44 -3.38
C SER A 58 -7.43 -7.94 -3.63
N GLU A 59 -6.34 -8.65 -3.90
CA GLU A 59 -6.31 -10.11 -3.95
C GLU A 59 -6.39 -10.74 -2.55
N PRO A 60 -6.94 -11.96 -2.42
CA PRO A 60 -7.04 -12.63 -1.14
C PRO A 60 -5.70 -12.71 -0.39
N GLU A 61 -4.62 -12.99 -1.12
CA GLU A 61 -3.26 -13.12 -0.61
C GLU A 61 -2.67 -11.77 -0.18
N GLY A 62 -2.96 -10.68 -0.91
CA GLY A 62 -2.47 -9.35 -0.58
C GLY A 62 -2.95 -8.83 0.78
N THR A 63 -4.14 -9.28 1.23
CA THR A 63 -4.67 -8.89 2.54
C THR A 63 -4.05 -9.60 3.75
N ILE A 64 -3.21 -10.60 3.50
CA ILE A 64 -2.46 -11.31 4.55
C ILE A 64 -1.47 -10.33 5.23
N ALA A 65 -0.86 -9.44 4.46
CA ALA A 65 0.06 -8.42 4.98
C ALA A 65 -0.60 -7.54 6.06
N PHE A 66 -1.87 -7.16 5.88
CA PHE A 66 -2.61 -6.37 6.87
C PHE A 66 -2.92 -7.15 8.15
N ARG A 67 -3.20 -8.46 8.02
CA ARG A 67 -3.41 -9.33 9.18
C ARG A 67 -2.12 -9.47 9.99
N LEU A 68 -0.99 -9.63 9.31
CA LEU A 68 0.33 -9.67 9.93
C LEU A 68 0.68 -8.35 10.62
N LEU A 69 0.37 -7.20 10.01
CA LEU A 69 0.54 -5.89 10.64
C LEU A 69 -0.20 -5.81 11.98
N VAL A 70 -1.45 -6.26 12.02
CA VAL A 70 -2.24 -6.29 13.26
C VAL A 70 -1.61 -7.25 14.29
N GLU A 71 -1.16 -8.43 13.86
CA GLU A 71 -0.56 -9.42 14.76
C GLU A 71 0.79 -8.98 15.33
N ALA A 72 1.61 -8.28 14.53
CA ALA A 72 2.90 -7.71 14.93
C ALA A 72 2.82 -6.75 16.13
N THR A 73 1.65 -6.13 16.34
CA THR A 73 1.42 -5.25 17.50
C THR A 73 1.48 -6.02 18.82
N ALA A 74 1.03 -7.28 18.82
CA ALA A 74 0.95 -8.13 20.01
C ALA A 74 2.03 -9.23 20.04
N ASN A 75 2.75 -9.46 18.94
CA ASN A 75 3.71 -10.55 18.81
C ASN A 75 5.07 -10.06 18.27
N PRO A 76 6.11 -9.94 19.13
CA PRO A 76 7.43 -9.45 18.75
C PRO A 76 8.12 -10.26 17.65
N GLU A 77 7.95 -11.58 17.63
CA GLU A 77 8.54 -12.44 16.59
C GLU A 77 7.97 -12.14 15.20
N ILE A 78 6.67 -11.85 15.13
CA ILE A 78 6.00 -11.47 13.87
C ILE A 78 6.36 -10.04 13.48
N ARG A 79 6.62 -9.17 14.47
CA ARG A 79 7.03 -7.79 14.27
C ARG A 79 8.32 -7.72 13.48
N ASP A 80 9.37 -8.39 13.95
CA ASP A 80 10.68 -8.32 13.32
C ASP A 80 10.60 -8.83 11.87
N ILE A 81 9.86 -9.92 11.64
CA ILE A 81 9.64 -10.46 10.29
C ILE A 81 8.87 -9.46 9.41
N TYR A 82 7.79 -8.87 9.92
CA TYR A 82 6.98 -7.90 9.17
C TYR A 82 7.80 -6.67 8.75
N TYR A 83 8.55 -6.08 9.68
CA TYR A 83 9.32 -4.86 9.38
C TYR A 83 10.55 -5.15 8.50
N ASP A 84 11.30 -6.22 8.77
CA ASP A 84 12.55 -6.52 8.05
C ASP A 84 12.31 -7.10 6.66
N LYS A 85 11.27 -7.93 6.49
CA LYS A 85 11.06 -8.70 5.25
C LYS A 85 9.95 -8.15 4.37
N LEU A 86 8.98 -7.42 4.93
CA LEU A 86 7.80 -6.98 4.19
C LEU A 86 7.71 -5.46 4.09
N GLN A 87 7.83 -4.70 5.17
CA GLN A 87 7.67 -3.25 5.08
C GLN A 87 8.86 -2.58 4.39
N GLY A 88 10.09 -2.86 4.86
CA GLY A 88 11.29 -2.19 4.37
C GLY A 88 11.48 -2.27 2.84
N PRO A 89 11.40 -3.46 2.22
CA PRO A 89 11.57 -3.60 0.76
C PRO A 89 10.51 -2.88 -0.07
N HIS A 90 9.25 -2.87 0.39
CA HIS A 90 8.15 -2.32 -0.39
C HIS A 90 8.08 -0.80 -0.33
N THR A 91 8.62 -0.15 0.70
CA THR A 91 8.57 1.32 0.83
C THR A 91 9.78 2.05 0.24
N ARG A 92 10.91 1.35 0.01
CA ARG A 92 12.15 1.98 -0.44
C ARG A 92 12.02 2.67 -1.81
N ASN A 93 11.44 1.99 -2.80
CA ASN A 93 11.29 2.54 -4.15
C ASN A 93 10.42 3.80 -4.16
N TRP A 94 9.31 3.77 -3.42
CA TRP A 94 8.43 4.93 -3.27
C TRP A 94 9.16 6.11 -2.63
N LEU A 95 9.88 5.85 -1.54
CA LEU A 95 10.61 6.88 -0.82
C LEU A 95 11.67 7.51 -1.71
N SER A 96 12.44 6.70 -2.47
CA SER A 96 13.45 7.24 -3.37
C SER A 96 12.86 8.14 -4.47
N TRP A 97 11.70 7.81 -5.02
CA TRP A 97 11.05 8.66 -6.03
C TRP A 97 10.58 10.00 -5.44
N ILE A 98 10.06 9.98 -4.20
CA ILE A 98 9.61 11.19 -3.50
C ILE A 98 10.82 12.07 -3.15
N GLU A 99 11.89 11.48 -2.61
CA GLU A 99 13.14 12.17 -2.30
C GLU A 99 13.76 12.81 -3.55
N GLU A 100 13.78 12.09 -4.66
CA GLU A 100 14.26 12.61 -5.94
C GLU A 100 13.42 13.78 -6.44
N ALA A 101 12.09 13.69 -6.34
CA ALA A 101 11.20 14.79 -6.71
C ALA A 101 11.40 16.04 -5.84
N ILE A 102 11.70 15.86 -4.55
CA ILE A 102 12.07 16.96 -3.64
C ILE A 102 13.43 17.55 -4.01
N ALA A 103 14.42 16.70 -4.29
CA ALA A 103 15.76 17.14 -4.71
C ALA A 103 15.73 17.95 -6.02
N ARG A 104 14.82 17.60 -6.94
CA ARG A 104 14.56 18.33 -8.19
C ARG A 104 13.71 19.60 -8.01
N GLY A 105 13.22 19.88 -6.79
CA GLY A 105 12.37 21.04 -6.48
C GLY A 105 10.95 20.94 -7.02
N VAL A 106 10.52 19.75 -7.46
CA VAL A 106 9.18 19.49 -7.99
C VAL A 106 8.16 19.35 -6.85
N LEU A 107 8.59 18.79 -5.72
CA LEU A 107 7.87 18.76 -4.44
C LEU A 107 8.61 19.65 -3.43
N THR A 108 7.88 20.45 -2.64
CA THR A 108 8.52 21.44 -1.75
C THR A 108 7.86 21.60 -0.38
N GLY A 109 6.68 21.02 -0.16
CA GLY A 109 5.82 21.30 0.99
C GLY A 109 5.58 20.13 1.95
N ILE A 110 6.33 19.02 1.85
CA ILE A 110 6.08 17.85 2.68
C ILE A 110 7.35 17.09 3.04
N GLU A 111 7.32 16.45 4.21
CA GLU A 111 8.32 15.46 4.60
C GLU A 111 8.09 14.15 3.80
N PRO A 112 9.13 13.54 3.19
CA PRO A 112 8.97 12.39 2.30
C PRO A 112 8.21 11.21 2.90
N ARG A 113 8.49 10.88 4.17
CA ARG A 113 7.83 9.77 4.86
C ARG A 113 6.37 10.06 5.14
N ALA A 114 6.01 11.29 5.51
CA ALA A 114 4.63 11.72 5.71
C ALA A 114 3.80 11.61 4.42
N PHE A 115 4.37 11.97 3.27
CA PHE A 115 3.72 11.75 1.97
C PHE A 115 3.45 10.27 1.72
N LEU A 116 4.46 9.44 1.94
CA LEU A 116 4.36 7.99 1.71
C LEU A 116 3.35 7.33 2.65
N ASP A 117 3.39 7.67 3.93
CA ASP A 117 2.46 7.15 4.94
C ASP A 117 1.01 7.55 4.60
N ALA A 118 0.78 8.78 4.12
CA ALA A 118 -0.54 9.23 3.68
C ALA A 118 -1.02 8.47 2.44
N LEU A 119 -0.14 8.25 1.45
CA LEU A 119 -0.48 7.50 0.24
C LEU A 119 -0.82 6.04 0.54
N LEU A 120 0.11 5.31 1.15
CA LEU A 120 -0.08 3.89 1.47
C LEU A 120 -1.21 3.70 2.48
N GLY A 121 -1.34 4.60 3.45
CA GLY A 121 -2.45 4.60 4.41
C GLY A 121 -3.81 4.77 3.73
N GLY A 122 -3.92 5.68 2.75
CA GLY A 122 -5.14 5.88 1.97
C GLY A 122 -5.53 4.64 1.15
N LEU A 123 -4.57 4.06 0.43
CA LEU A 123 -4.78 2.83 -0.35
C LEU A 123 -5.16 1.66 0.56
N MET A 124 -4.47 1.49 1.69
CA MET A 124 -4.75 0.45 2.67
C MET A 124 -6.16 0.63 3.25
N MET A 125 -6.52 1.85 3.64
CA MET A 125 -7.85 2.15 4.17
C MET A 125 -8.93 1.80 3.15
N ARG A 126 -8.74 2.16 1.87
CA ARG A 126 -9.69 1.83 0.79
C ARG A 126 -9.95 0.33 0.68
N VAL A 127 -8.90 -0.49 0.75
CA VAL A 127 -9.02 -1.96 0.73
C VAL A 127 -9.72 -2.47 1.99
N MET A 128 -9.33 -1.99 3.17
CA MET A 128 -9.89 -2.43 4.45
C MET A 128 -11.37 -2.10 4.59
N THR A 129 -11.82 -0.95 4.09
CA THR A 129 -13.24 -0.54 4.12
C THR A 129 -14.08 -1.16 3.01
N THR A 130 -13.44 -1.86 2.05
CA THR A 130 -14.15 -2.56 0.97
C THR A 130 -14.44 -4.00 1.39
N PRO A 131 -15.71 -4.47 1.32
CA PRO A 131 -16.08 -5.86 1.60
C PRO A 131 -15.25 -6.84 0.74
N PRO A 132 -14.76 -7.97 1.28
CA PRO A 132 -13.86 -8.88 0.58
C PRO A 132 -14.31 -9.27 -0.83
N GLU A 133 -15.59 -9.60 -0.99
CA GLU A 133 -16.21 -10.00 -2.26
C GLU A 133 -16.29 -8.87 -3.31
N ARG A 134 -16.06 -7.61 -2.90
CA ARG A 134 -16.06 -6.43 -3.79
C ARG A 134 -14.68 -5.87 -4.07
N ARG A 135 -13.61 -6.36 -3.44
CA ARG A 135 -12.26 -5.78 -3.56
C ARG A 135 -11.71 -5.81 -4.98
N ARG A 136 -11.79 -6.96 -5.66
CA ARG A 136 -11.36 -7.07 -7.07
C ARG A 136 -12.13 -6.11 -7.99
N HIS A 137 -13.45 -6.01 -7.83
CA HIS A 137 -14.25 -5.06 -8.58
C HIS A 137 -13.84 -3.61 -8.27
N MET A 138 -13.60 -3.28 -7.00
CA MET A 138 -13.14 -1.96 -6.58
C MET A 138 -11.79 -1.61 -7.22
N ALA A 139 -10.82 -2.53 -7.20
CA ALA A 139 -9.51 -2.31 -7.82
C ALA A 139 -9.61 -2.10 -9.33
N ALA A 140 -10.42 -2.91 -10.02
CA ALA A 140 -10.63 -2.79 -11.47
C ALA A 140 -11.26 -1.44 -11.89
N HIS A 141 -11.95 -0.75 -10.98
CA HIS A 141 -12.61 0.54 -11.22
C HIS A 141 -12.01 1.66 -10.35
N SER A 142 -10.75 1.51 -9.93
CA SER A 142 -10.11 2.42 -8.98
C SER A 142 -9.40 3.61 -9.63
N GLU A 143 -9.34 3.68 -10.97
CA GLU A 143 -8.56 4.68 -11.69
C GLU A 143 -8.86 6.12 -11.26
N THR A 144 -10.13 6.51 -11.24
CA THR A 144 -10.53 7.85 -10.79
C THR A 144 -10.14 8.09 -9.33
N TYR A 145 -10.41 7.12 -8.45
CA TYR A 145 -10.06 7.22 -7.03
C TYR A 145 -8.56 7.41 -6.81
N VAL A 146 -7.73 6.62 -7.48
CA VAL A 146 -6.27 6.71 -7.35
C VAL A 146 -5.77 8.06 -7.87
N ARG A 147 -6.24 8.51 -9.04
CA ARG A 147 -5.86 9.81 -9.59
C ARG A 147 -6.24 10.95 -8.65
N GLU A 148 -7.45 10.95 -8.10
CA GLU A 148 -7.90 11.97 -7.13
C GLU A 148 -7.09 11.96 -5.83
N LEU A 149 -6.75 10.78 -5.31
CA LEU A 149 -5.89 10.65 -4.13
C LEU A 149 -4.48 11.20 -4.41
N ILE A 150 -3.88 10.83 -5.54
CA ILE A 150 -2.56 11.32 -5.94
C ILE A 150 -2.59 12.83 -6.13
N ASP A 151 -3.60 13.37 -6.83
CA ASP A 151 -3.72 14.81 -7.06
C ASP A 151 -3.88 15.59 -5.75
N LEU A 152 -4.66 15.06 -4.80
CA LEU A 152 -4.80 15.63 -3.46
C LEU A 152 -3.45 15.69 -2.73
N LEU A 153 -2.71 14.57 -2.70
CA LEU A 153 -1.44 14.47 -2.00
C LEU A 153 -0.35 15.34 -2.64
N LEU A 154 -0.26 15.33 -3.97
CA LEU A 154 0.67 16.17 -4.73
C LEU A 154 0.38 17.65 -4.50
N THR A 155 -0.89 18.06 -4.56
CA THR A 155 -1.29 19.44 -4.28
C THR A 155 -0.90 19.85 -2.86
N GLY A 156 -1.20 19.01 -1.87
CA GLY A 156 -0.83 19.25 -0.47
C GLY A 156 0.69 19.31 -0.24
N ALA A 157 1.46 18.60 -1.06
CA ALA A 157 2.93 18.57 -1.02
C ALA A 157 3.59 19.71 -1.82
N GLY A 158 2.82 20.66 -2.35
CA GLY A 158 3.32 21.77 -3.14
C GLY A 158 3.82 21.37 -4.52
N TYR A 159 3.30 20.27 -5.08
CA TYR A 159 3.61 19.85 -6.45
C TYR A 159 3.17 20.92 -7.44
N ARG A 160 4.10 21.29 -8.33
CA ARG A 160 3.79 22.15 -9.47
C ARG A 160 3.31 21.26 -10.60
N PHE A 161 2.00 21.18 -10.78
CA PHE A 161 1.45 20.72 -12.05
C PHE A 161 1.94 21.69 -13.11
N ASP A 162 2.67 21.21 -14.11
CA ASP A 162 3.08 22.05 -15.23
C ASP A 162 1.86 22.83 -15.69
N ALA A 163 2.01 24.16 -15.70
CA ALA A 163 0.96 25.04 -16.20
C ALA A 163 0.70 24.61 -17.63
N ARG A 164 -0.42 23.93 -17.88
CA ARG A 164 -0.85 23.53 -19.22
C ARG A 164 -0.74 24.76 -20.13
N SER A 165 0.24 24.73 -21.02
CA SER A 165 0.32 25.56 -22.23
C SER A 165 -0.76 25.13 -23.21
#